data_AF-A0A9W4I5X6-F1
#
_entry.id   AF-A0A9W4I5X6-F1
#
_cell.length_a   1.000
_cell.length_b   1.000
_cell.length_c   1.000
_cell.angle_alpha   90.00
_cell.angle_beta   90.00
_cell.angle_gamma   90.00
#
_symmetry.space_group_name_H-M   'P 1'
#
loop_
_entity.id
_entity.type
_entity.pdbx_description
1 polymer ?
#
loop_
_entity_poly.entity_id
_entity_poly.type
_entity_poly.pdbx_seq_one_letter_code
_entity_poly.pdbx_strand_id
1 'polypeptide(L)'
;MSGIPLVYSGPRPIPELYLLTLPLRLYNTWALKALSSTHLEFPTYIYNFMSTRVPSALRLAVDSLHRARQPRLTRYSSIQHPPKAMDAYADPNRRPKKLICDIAPDTPAEPASEPLRSDTSTPTSTTETQVLSGAARAHQFGTNPPLTISQIHGTNPLHQFNSWFRDTRLPASSAPETCTLATASMPSGRVSARTVYLKELDERGWVVYSNWGSREGKGGQVFGGEKGELGAMPEVNTPEGNKWGALTFSWASVERSVRVEGLLEPLSREESEMYWRTRERGSQIGGWASWQSRVLWEGKAEEMGVRQRRKSVAKLQDGDVPGDIDRTDDEDGRALLEQRVREIEEKFKGVEDIPLPPFWGGVRLVPESVEFWQGRRSRLHDRFRYVREDGEEVKWRVQRLSP
;
A
#
# COMPACT_ATOMS: atom_id res chain seq x y z
N MET A 1 54.07 -65.20 -35.32
CA MET A 1 53.04 -64.25 -34.85
C MET A 1 53.73 -63.27 -33.89
N SER A 2 54.63 -62.42 -34.42
CA SER A 2 54.46 -60.98 -34.70
C SER A 2 54.18 -60.17 -33.43
N GLY A 3 55.03 -59.31 -32.87
CA GLY A 3 56.28 -58.65 -33.31
C GLY A 3 56.25 -57.20 -32.80
N ILE A 4 57.20 -56.82 -31.96
CA ILE A 4 57.50 -55.45 -31.42
C ILE A 4 59.04 -55.25 -31.64
N PRO A 5 59.70 -54.07 -31.56
CA PRO A 5 59.49 -52.63 -31.92
C PRO A 5 60.65 -52.05 -32.82
N LEU A 6 60.69 -50.72 -33.07
CA LEU A 6 61.87 -49.79 -33.19
C LEU A 6 61.47 -48.53 -34.03
N VAL A 7 62.04 -47.31 -34.02
CA VAL A 7 62.63 -46.30 -33.08
C VAL A 7 63.19 -45.14 -33.99
N TYR A 8 62.95 -43.85 -33.63
CA TYR A 8 63.65 -42.56 -34.00
C TYR A 8 63.82 -42.16 -35.50
N SER A 9 63.90 -40.90 -35.97
CA SER A 9 64.41 -39.58 -35.48
C SER A 9 63.85 -38.37 -36.30
N GLY A 10 63.83 -37.15 -35.72
CA GLY A 10 63.26 -35.86 -36.28
C GLY A 10 64.03 -35.16 -37.44
N PRO A 11 63.86 -33.83 -37.73
CA PRO A 11 63.64 -32.67 -36.82
C PRO A 11 62.53 -31.63 -37.22
N ARG A 12 62.32 -30.61 -36.35
CA ARG A 12 61.32 -29.48 -36.41
C ARG A 12 61.86 -28.24 -37.18
N PRO A 13 61.08 -27.12 -37.39
CA PRO A 13 60.69 -26.10 -36.35
C PRO A 13 59.22 -25.57 -36.47
N ILE A 14 58.39 -25.43 -35.42
CA ILE A 14 58.04 -24.28 -34.50
C ILE A 14 58.33 -22.83 -35.03
N PRO A 15 57.58 -21.76 -34.66
CA PRO A 15 57.06 -21.42 -33.30
C PRO A 15 55.56 -20.98 -33.24
N GLU A 16 54.76 -21.43 -32.26
CA GLU A 16 54.43 -20.80 -30.94
C GLU A 16 53.28 -19.76 -30.98
N LEU A 17 52.41 -19.52 -29.98
CA LEU A 17 52.24 -19.89 -28.55
C LEU A 17 50.74 -19.62 -28.22
N TYR A 18 49.96 -20.58 -27.71
CA TYR A 18 49.54 -20.79 -26.30
C TYR A 18 48.97 -19.60 -25.51
N LEU A 19 47.77 -19.81 -24.92
CA LEU A 19 47.36 -19.59 -23.51
C LEU A 19 45.85 -19.94 -23.38
N LEU A 20 45.46 -21.09 -22.82
CA LEU A 20 45.02 -21.33 -21.42
C LEU A 20 43.81 -20.44 -21.00
N THR A 21 42.57 -20.94 -21.05
CA THR A 21 41.76 -21.59 -19.97
C THR A 21 41.11 -20.68 -18.91
N LEU A 22 39.78 -20.85 -18.77
CA LEU A 22 38.91 -20.61 -17.58
C LEU A 22 38.44 -19.14 -17.28
N PRO A 23 37.43 -18.90 -16.40
CA PRO A 23 36.04 -18.63 -16.77
C PRO A 23 35.58 -17.20 -16.40
N LEU A 24 34.43 -16.75 -16.92
CA LEU A 24 33.75 -15.49 -16.58
C LEU A 24 33.16 -15.49 -15.15
N ARG A 25 34.02 -15.60 -14.14
CA ARG A 25 33.77 -15.25 -12.74
C ARG A 25 34.99 -14.47 -12.25
N LEU A 26 34.96 -13.14 -12.40
CA LEU A 26 35.72 -12.13 -11.64
C LEU A 26 35.65 -10.78 -12.38
N TYR A 27 34.46 -10.21 -12.51
CA TYR A 27 34.28 -8.79 -12.81
C TYR A 27 32.98 -8.33 -12.16
N ASN A 28 32.96 -8.24 -10.82
CA ASN A 28 31.99 -7.43 -10.07
C ASN A 28 32.29 -7.33 -8.56
N THR A 29 33.56 -7.29 -8.16
CA THR A 29 33.94 -7.12 -6.74
C THR A 29 34.75 -5.86 -6.42
N TRP A 30 34.89 -4.94 -7.38
CA TRP A 30 35.51 -3.62 -7.12
C TRP A 30 34.58 -2.42 -7.36
N ALA A 31 33.41 -2.60 -8.00
CA ALA A 31 32.45 -1.52 -8.23
C ALA A 31 31.43 -1.34 -7.08
N LEU A 32 31.31 -2.31 -6.16
CA LEU A 32 30.30 -2.29 -5.08
C LEU A 32 30.84 -1.83 -3.72
N LYS A 33 32.10 -1.38 -3.62
CA LYS A 33 32.68 -0.85 -2.38
C LYS A 33 32.79 0.68 -2.32
N ALA A 34 32.22 1.38 -3.31
CA ALA A 34 32.26 2.84 -3.41
C ALA A 34 30.90 3.55 -3.20
N LEU A 35 29.86 2.82 -2.80
CA LEU A 35 28.51 3.39 -2.54
C LEU A 35 28.11 3.36 -1.05
N SER A 36 29.09 3.51 -0.16
CA SER A 36 28.82 3.82 1.26
C SER A 36 29.73 4.95 1.75
N SER A 37 29.38 6.21 1.46
CA SER A 37 29.56 7.33 2.40
C SER A 37 29.01 8.63 1.79
N THR A 38 28.12 9.26 2.56
CA THR A 38 27.89 10.71 2.73
C THR A 38 28.02 11.69 1.56
N HIS A 39 26.91 12.39 1.29
CA HIS A 39 26.76 13.78 0.84
C HIS A 39 27.98 14.47 0.19
N LEU A 40 27.90 14.77 -1.11
CA LEU A 40 28.25 16.08 -1.71
C LEU A 40 27.93 16.06 -3.23
N GLU A 41 27.67 17.25 -3.76
CA GLU A 41 27.13 17.57 -5.09
C GLU A 41 27.91 16.96 -6.27
N PHE A 42 27.21 16.40 -7.27
CA PHE A 42 27.82 15.94 -8.53
C PHE A 42 27.03 16.43 -9.75
N PRO A 43 27.54 17.44 -10.48
CA PRO A 43 27.43 17.45 -11.93
C PRO A 43 28.81 17.56 -12.61
N THR A 44 28.87 17.08 -13.86
CA THR A 44 29.89 17.37 -14.91
C THR A 44 31.03 16.35 -15.18
N TYR A 45 31.34 15.37 -14.33
CA TYR A 45 32.51 14.49 -14.61
C TYR A 45 32.25 13.17 -15.36
N ILE A 46 31.00 12.71 -15.49
CA ILE A 46 30.69 11.44 -16.21
C ILE A 46 30.51 11.65 -17.72
N TYR A 47 30.23 12.87 -18.18
CA TYR A 47 30.01 13.15 -19.59
C TYR A 47 31.28 13.05 -20.44
N ASN A 48 32.46 13.38 -19.87
CA ASN A 48 33.74 13.32 -20.59
C ASN A 48 34.39 11.93 -20.59
N PHE A 49 33.95 10.99 -19.74
CA PHE A 49 34.51 9.63 -19.72
C PHE A 49 33.80 8.68 -20.70
N MET A 50 32.55 8.96 -21.07
CA MET A 50 31.78 8.13 -22.02
C MET A 50 31.86 8.60 -23.49
N SER A 51 32.62 9.66 -23.80
CA SER A 51 32.62 10.25 -25.15
C SER A 51 33.66 9.69 -26.14
N THR A 52 34.47 8.69 -25.77
CA THR A 52 35.61 8.25 -26.62
C THR A 52 35.61 6.80 -27.09
N ARG A 53 34.65 5.94 -26.74
CA ARG A 53 34.60 4.55 -27.26
C ARG A 53 33.18 3.96 -27.38
N VAL A 54 32.30 4.58 -28.17
CA VAL A 54 31.01 3.98 -28.52
C VAL A 54 30.71 4.19 -30.02
N PRO A 55 30.31 3.15 -30.79
CA PRO A 55 29.95 3.29 -32.20
C PRO A 55 28.77 4.26 -32.42
N SER A 56 28.80 4.99 -33.53
CA SER A 56 27.89 6.09 -33.90
C SER A 56 26.40 5.76 -33.85
N ALA A 57 26.01 4.48 -33.96
CA ALA A 57 24.62 4.03 -33.87
C ALA A 57 24.00 4.16 -32.46
N LEU A 58 24.80 4.10 -31.38
CA LEU A 58 24.29 4.20 -30.02
C LEU A 58 24.04 5.65 -29.55
N ARG A 59 24.65 6.63 -30.25
CA ARG A 59 24.58 8.05 -29.90
C ARG A 59 23.19 8.65 -30.16
N LEU A 60 22.50 8.18 -31.20
CA LEU A 60 21.16 8.62 -31.57
C LEU A 60 20.07 8.09 -30.61
N ALA A 61 20.29 6.93 -29.99
CA ALA A 61 19.36 6.36 -29.01
C ALA A 61 19.39 7.14 -27.68
N VAL A 62 20.57 7.57 -27.24
CA VAL A 62 20.76 8.35 -26.00
C VAL A 62 20.22 9.78 -26.15
N ASP A 63 20.41 10.42 -27.31
CA ASP A 63 19.89 11.78 -27.58
C ASP A 63 18.36 11.84 -27.74
N SER A 64 17.74 10.73 -28.14
CA SER A 64 16.27 10.58 -28.22
C SER A 64 15.65 10.42 -26.83
N LEU A 65 16.29 9.61 -25.97
CA LEU A 65 15.86 9.39 -24.58
C LEU A 65 16.03 10.63 -23.69
N HIS A 66 17.04 11.46 -23.94
CA HIS A 66 17.28 12.67 -23.15
C HIS A 66 16.33 13.84 -23.52
N ARG A 67 15.84 13.90 -24.76
CA ARG A 67 14.85 14.89 -25.22
C ARG A 67 13.42 14.59 -24.77
N ALA A 68 13.10 13.32 -24.49
CA ALA A 68 11.75 12.90 -24.08
C ALA A 68 11.43 13.13 -22.58
N ARG A 69 12.39 13.59 -21.76
CA ARG A 69 12.25 13.66 -20.29
C ARG A 69 12.43 15.07 -19.67
N GLN A 70 12.28 16.14 -20.44
CA GLN A 70 12.16 17.48 -19.84
C GLN A 70 10.70 17.97 -19.81
N PRO A 71 10.16 18.38 -18.65
CA PRO A 71 8.89 19.08 -18.60
C PRO A 71 9.04 20.47 -19.25
N ARG A 72 8.10 20.80 -20.15
CA ARG A 72 7.97 22.15 -20.72
C ARG A 72 7.62 23.13 -19.59
N LEU A 73 8.58 23.92 -19.15
CA LEU A 73 8.34 25.13 -18.36
C LEU A 73 7.71 26.19 -19.27
N THR A 74 6.40 26.35 -19.19
CA THR A 74 5.70 27.52 -19.72
C THR A 74 6.10 28.74 -18.88
N ARG A 75 6.92 29.61 -19.47
CA ARG A 75 7.25 30.93 -18.93
C ARG A 75 5.99 31.80 -18.88
N TYR A 76 5.56 32.21 -17.69
CA TYR A 76 4.74 33.40 -17.54
C TYR A 76 5.65 34.62 -17.72
N SER A 77 5.33 35.45 -18.71
CA SER A 77 6.02 36.71 -19.00
C SER A 77 5.74 37.72 -17.89
N SER A 78 6.79 38.20 -17.25
CA SER A 78 6.76 39.37 -16.39
C SER A 78 6.52 40.62 -17.23
N ILE A 79 5.50 41.40 -16.86
CA ILE A 79 5.31 42.77 -17.35
C ILE A 79 6.30 43.64 -16.59
N GLN A 80 7.22 44.26 -17.33
CA GLN A 80 8.15 45.27 -16.83
C GLN A 80 7.47 46.65 -16.80
N HIS A 81 7.54 47.35 -15.66
CA HIS A 81 7.53 48.82 -15.62
C HIS A 81 8.67 49.34 -14.73
N PRO A 82 9.26 50.51 -15.07
CA PRO A 82 10.58 50.97 -14.61
C PRO A 82 10.54 51.81 -13.30
N PRO A 83 11.68 52.26 -12.74
CA PRO A 83 11.82 52.52 -11.30
C PRO A 83 11.83 54.01 -10.87
N LYS A 84 11.59 54.18 -9.55
CA LYS A 84 12.00 55.23 -8.57
C LYS A 84 11.40 56.65 -8.60
N ALA A 85 10.85 57.06 -7.46
CA ALA A 85 11.14 58.33 -6.77
C ALA A 85 10.82 58.25 -5.26
N MET A 86 11.70 58.79 -4.41
CA MET A 86 11.57 58.93 -2.95
C MET A 86 11.03 60.32 -2.56
N ASP A 87 10.48 60.37 -1.34
CA ASP A 87 10.29 61.49 -0.39
C ASP A 87 9.24 62.58 -0.64
N ALA A 88 8.22 62.58 0.25
CA ALA A 88 7.75 63.78 0.95
C ALA A 88 6.90 63.40 2.20
N TYR A 89 7.37 63.82 3.37
CA TYR A 89 6.66 63.80 4.66
C TYR A 89 5.50 64.83 4.67
N ALA A 90 4.34 64.49 5.25
CA ALA A 90 3.31 65.47 5.65
C ALA A 90 2.47 65.00 6.87
N ASP A 91 2.76 65.66 7.99
CA ASP A 91 1.98 66.06 9.19
C ASP A 91 0.75 65.24 9.69
N PRO A 92 0.78 64.72 10.95
CA PRO A 92 -0.30 63.93 11.55
C PRO A 92 -1.41 64.70 12.34
N ASN A 93 -1.63 66.01 12.18
CA ASN A 93 -2.60 66.74 13.01
C ASN A 93 -3.77 67.45 12.27
N ARG A 94 -4.75 66.70 11.74
CA ARG A 94 -6.07 67.32 11.40
C ARG A 94 -7.27 66.36 11.27
N ARG A 95 -8.17 66.38 12.26
CA ARG A 95 -9.63 66.05 12.20
C ARG A 95 -10.31 66.60 13.48
N PRO A 96 -11.66 66.70 13.59
CA PRO A 96 -12.73 66.80 12.57
C PRO A 96 -13.80 67.89 12.92
N LYS A 97 -14.85 68.07 12.09
CA LYS A 97 -16.13 68.67 12.53
C LYS A 97 -17.34 67.84 12.05
N LYS A 98 -18.26 67.60 12.99
CA LYS A 98 -19.61 67.01 12.86
C LYS A 98 -20.62 68.06 12.39
N LEU A 99 -21.73 67.64 11.78
CA LEU A 99 -23.09 68.07 12.17
C LEU A 99 -24.17 67.08 11.67
N ILE A 100 -25.30 67.09 12.36
CA ILE A 100 -26.41 66.12 12.45
C ILE A 100 -27.66 66.65 11.72
N CYS A 101 -28.68 65.79 11.54
CA CYS A 101 -30.16 65.99 11.51
C CYS A 101 -30.81 65.41 10.23
N ASP A 102 -32.03 64.85 10.15
CA ASP A 102 -33.08 64.31 11.05
C ASP A 102 -34.14 63.61 10.12
N ILE A 103 -35.07 62.81 10.66
CA ILE A 103 -36.12 62.03 9.94
C ILE A 103 -37.52 62.64 10.17
N ALA A 104 -38.40 62.67 9.13
CA ALA A 104 -39.84 62.23 9.07
C ALA A 104 -40.63 62.89 7.87
N PRO A 105 -41.92 62.57 7.53
CA PRO A 105 -42.30 61.69 6.40
C PRO A 105 -43.39 62.22 5.39
N ASP A 106 -43.72 61.36 4.40
CA ASP A 106 -44.95 61.19 3.56
C ASP A 106 -45.24 61.92 2.21
N THR A 107 -45.08 61.14 1.10
CA THR A 107 -45.88 60.85 -0.15
C THR A 107 -46.73 61.91 -0.93
N PRO A 108 -47.18 61.66 -2.20
CA PRO A 108 -46.61 60.91 -3.36
C PRO A 108 -46.75 61.64 -4.74
N ALA A 109 -45.97 61.27 -5.77
CA ALA A 109 -46.35 61.38 -7.20
C ALA A 109 -45.43 60.55 -8.13
N GLU A 110 -46.02 59.67 -8.93
CA GLU A 110 -45.38 58.93 -10.05
C GLU A 110 -45.29 59.80 -11.34
N PRO A 111 -44.37 59.50 -12.29
CA PRO A 111 -44.74 58.59 -13.40
C PRO A 111 -43.64 57.59 -13.85
N ALA A 112 -44.10 56.36 -14.10
CA ALA A 112 -43.76 55.44 -15.18
C ALA A 112 -42.33 55.42 -15.76
N SER A 113 -41.58 54.36 -15.43
CA SER A 113 -40.59 53.76 -16.32
C SER A 113 -40.62 52.24 -16.17
N GLU A 114 -40.94 51.53 -17.24
CA GLU A 114 -40.95 50.06 -17.31
C GLU A 114 -39.56 49.48 -17.00
N PRO A 115 -39.42 48.54 -16.04
CA PRO A 115 -38.22 47.73 -15.95
C PRO A 115 -38.38 46.49 -16.84
N LEU A 116 -37.42 46.29 -17.75
CA LEU A 116 -37.21 45.03 -18.45
C LEU A 116 -37.24 43.86 -17.45
N ARG A 117 -38.17 42.92 -17.66
CA ARG A 117 -38.17 41.64 -16.97
C ARG A 117 -36.91 40.86 -17.35
N SER A 118 -35.93 40.80 -16.45
CA SER A 118 -34.97 39.70 -16.45
C SER A 118 -35.61 38.53 -15.69
N ASP A 119 -36.23 37.60 -16.41
CA ASP A 119 -36.70 36.33 -15.86
C ASP A 119 -35.49 35.42 -15.58
N THR A 120 -34.66 35.83 -14.63
CA THR A 120 -33.67 34.97 -14.00
C THR A 120 -33.95 35.00 -12.50
N SER A 121 -35.01 34.30 -12.12
CA SER A 121 -35.30 33.98 -10.74
C SER A 121 -34.06 33.31 -10.14
N THR A 122 -33.38 34.00 -9.22
CA THR A 122 -32.35 33.41 -8.38
C THR A 122 -33.01 32.23 -7.65
N PRO A 123 -32.50 30.99 -7.80
CA PRO A 123 -33.11 29.86 -7.13
C PRO A 123 -33.05 30.12 -5.62
N THR A 124 -34.22 30.02 -4.98
CA THR A 124 -34.35 30.20 -3.53
C THR A 124 -33.60 29.06 -2.84
N SER A 125 -32.89 29.36 -1.75
CA SER A 125 -32.09 28.41 -0.94
C SER A 125 -32.82 27.09 -0.65
N THR A 126 -34.14 27.12 -0.52
CA THR A 126 -35.00 25.97 -0.25
C THR A 126 -34.99 24.94 -1.39
N THR A 127 -34.96 25.39 -2.65
CA THR A 127 -35.00 24.52 -3.83
C THR A 127 -33.64 23.86 -4.09
N GLU A 128 -32.54 24.59 -3.88
CA GLU A 128 -31.18 24.00 -3.87
C GLU A 128 -31.01 22.99 -2.73
N THR A 129 -31.56 23.27 -1.55
CA THR A 129 -31.47 22.36 -0.41
C THR A 129 -32.23 21.06 -0.67
N GLN A 130 -33.39 21.11 -1.35
CA GLN A 130 -34.17 19.93 -1.73
C GLN A 130 -33.49 19.11 -2.85
N VAL A 131 -32.88 19.76 -3.84
CA VAL A 131 -32.10 19.07 -4.89
C VAL A 131 -30.84 18.42 -4.29
N LEU A 132 -30.21 19.04 -3.28
CA LEU A 132 -29.07 18.50 -2.54
C LEU A 132 -29.42 17.52 -1.42
N SER A 133 -30.70 17.32 -1.09
CA SER A 133 -31.14 16.39 -0.04
C SER A 133 -31.45 14.98 -0.55
N GLY A 134 -31.61 14.80 -1.87
CA GLY A 134 -31.91 13.51 -2.49
C GLY A 134 -30.68 12.64 -2.81
N ALA A 135 -29.49 13.22 -2.79
CA ALA A 135 -28.25 12.48 -2.99
C ALA A 135 -27.74 11.93 -1.65
N ALA A 136 -27.31 10.66 -1.62
CA ALA A 136 -26.66 10.01 -0.50
C ALA A 136 -25.55 10.89 0.09
N ARG A 137 -25.87 11.67 1.13
CA ARG A 137 -24.89 12.54 1.79
C ARG A 137 -23.92 11.64 2.55
N ALA A 138 -22.62 11.84 2.30
CA ALA A 138 -21.57 11.15 3.02
C ALA A 138 -21.70 11.40 4.53
N HIS A 139 -21.33 10.39 5.34
CA HIS A 139 -21.33 10.48 6.79
C HIS A 139 -20.58 11.73 7.26
N GLN A 140 -21.20 12.49 8.17
CA GLN A 140 -20.60 13.68 8.76
C GLN A 140 -19.94 13.30 10.08
N PHE A 141 -18.62 13.49 10.18
CA PHE A 141 -17.88 13.25 11.41
C PHE A 141 -18.40 14.15 12.52
N GLY A 142 -18.78 13.62 13.68
CA GLY A 142 -19.38 14.37 14.78
C GLY A 142 -19.06 13.84 16.16
N THR A 143 -18.42 12.68 16.25
CA THR A 143 -18.41 11.87 17.48
C THR A 143 -17.30 12.27 18.45
N ASN A 144 -16.18 12.83 17.96
CA ASN A 144 -15.00 13.07 18.79
C ASN A 144 -14.79 14.54 19.16
N PRO A 145 -14.19 14.86 20.32
CA PRO A 145 -13.62 16.18 20.63
C PRO A 145 -12.27 16.40 19.89
N PRO A 146 -11.67 17.61 19.90
CA PRO A 146 -10.34 17.83 19.35
C PRO A 146 -9.28 16.95 20.04
N LEU A 147 -8.44 16.30 19.26
CA LEU A 147 -7.30 15.53 19.76
C LEU A 147 -6.10 16.47 19.94
N THR A 148 -5.59 16.54 21.16
CA THR A 148 -4.44 17.39 21.52
C THR A 148 -3.21 16.54 21.82
N ILE A 149 -2.02 17.14 21.74
CA ILE A 149 -0.76 16.42 22.03
C ILE A 149 -0.72 15.81 23.44
N SER A 150 -1.38 16.44 24.42
CA SER A 150 -1.52 15.93 25.79
C SER A 150 -2.35 14.66 25.91
N GLN A 151 -3.19 14.35 24.92
CA GLN A 151 -4.01 13.13 24.87
C GLN A 151 -3.30 11.99 24.15
N ILE A 152 -2.09 12.23 23.63
CA ILE A 152 -1.29 11.29 22.86
C ILE A 152 -0.14 10.78 23.73
N HIS A 153 0.12 9.48 23.70
CA HIS A 153 1.22 8.87 24.46
C HIS A 153 2.58 9.33 23.89
N GLY A 154 3.29 10.21 24.59
CA GLY A 154 4.42 10.96 24.01
C GLY A 154 5.60 10.14 23.48
N THR A 155 5.81 8.91 23.95
CA THR A 155 7.05 8.15 23.68
C THR A 155 6.85 6.77 23.05
N ASN A 156 5.61 6.28 22.94
CA ASN A 156 5.37 4.90 22.54
C ASN A 156 4.05 4.76 21.74
N PRO A 157 4.12 4.50 20.42
CA PRO A 157 2.93 4.33 19.60
C PRO A 157 2.18 3.03 19.88
N LEU A 158 2.83 1.98 20.41
CA LEU A 158 2.16 0.73 20.78
C LEU A 158 1.19 0.95 21.94
N HIS A 159 1.60 1.73 22.94
CA HIS A 159 0.72 2.13 24.06
C HIS A 159 -0.43 3.01 23.57
N GLN A 160 -0.16 3.95 22.65
CA GLN A 160 -1.22 4.77 22.04
C GLN A 160 -2.22 3.91 21.27
N PHE A 161 -1.73 2.96 20.47
CA PHE A 161 -2.57 2.02 19.73
C PHE A 161 -3.42 1.17 20.67
N ASN A 162 -2.83 0.57 21.70
CA ASN A 162 -3.55 -0.26 22.66
C ASN A 162 -4.65 0.54 23.39
N SER A 163 -4.39 1.81 23.72
CA SER A 163 -5.40 2.71 24.31
C SER A 163 -6.61 2.90 23.39
N TRP A 164 -6.38 3.15 22.09
CA TRP A 164 -7.47 3.29 21.12
C TRP A 164 -8.15 1.95 20.79
N PHE A 165 -7.39 0.86 20.74
CA PHE A 165 -7.88 -0.47 20.45
C PHE A 165 -8.83 -0.99 21.55
N ARG A 166 -8.59 -0.56 22.79
CA ARG A 166 -9.43 -0.86 23.96
C ARG A 166 -10.53 0.16 24.22
N ASP A 167 -10.77 1.10 23.28
CA ASP A 167 -11.83 2.09 23.41
C ASP A 167 -13.19 1.39 23.47
N THR A 168 -13.92 1.58 24.56
CA THR A 168 -15.23 0.94 24.82
C THR A 168 -16.29 1.23 23.76
N ARG A 169 -16.10 2.26 22.92
CA ARG A 169 -16.97 2.59 21.79
C ARG A 169 -16.73 1.71 20.56
N LEU A 170 -15.70 0.84 20.59
CA LEU A 170 -15.45 -0.21 19.60
C LEU A 170 -16.13 -1.51 20.05
N PRO A 171 -17.34 -1.84 19.54
CA PRO A 171 -17.98 -3.10 19.90
C PRO A 171 -17.20 -4.28 19.31
N ALA A 172 -17.11 -5.40 20.04
CA ALA A 172 -16.46 -6.61 19.54
C ALA A 172 -17.09 -7.11 18.21
N SER A 173 -18.38 -6.86 18.00
CA SER A 173 -19.09 -7.20 16.76
C SER A 173 -18.59 -6.45 15.52
N SER A 174 -17.85 -5.34 15.68
CA SER A 174 -17.20 -4.66 14.56
C SER A 174 -15.84 -5.25 14.18
N ALA A 175 -15.39 -6.31 14.88
CA ALA A 175 -14.08 -6.94 14.71
C ALA A 175 -12.94 -5.90 14.62
N PRO A 176 -12.69 -5.10 15.67
CA PRO A 176 -11.74 -3.99 15.65
C PRO A 176 -10.31 -4.39 15.27
N GLU A 177 -9.94 -5.67 15.43
CA GLU A 177 -8.68 -6.26 14.98
C GLU A 177 -8.53 -6.37 13.46
N THR A 178 -9.61 -6.20 12.71
CA THR A 178 -9.62 -6.22 11.25
C THR A 178 -8.80 -5.06 10.70
N CYS A 179 -7.84 -5.38 9.83
CA CYS A 179 -6.99 -4.39 9.19
C CYS A 179 -6.66 -4.77 7.76
N THR A 180 -6.30 -3.77 6.97
CA THR A 180 -5.83 -3.97 5.60
C THR A 180 -4.31 -4.06 5.59
N LEU A 181 -3.78 -5.19 5.13
CA LEU A 181 -2.36 -5.38 4.84
C LEU A 181 -2.08 -5.03 3.38
N ALA A 182 -1.24 -4.02 3.17
CA ALA A 182 -0.68 -3.67 1.87
C ALA A 182 0.78 -4.12 1.76
N THR A 183 1.11 -4.75 0.63
CA THR A 183 2.46 -5.24 0.29
C THR A 183 2.70 -5.00 -1.20
N ALA A 184 3.97 -4.94 -1.63
CA ALA A 184 4.32 -4.69 -3.02
C ALA A 184 5.32 -5.73 -3.56
N SER A 185 5.09 -6.20 -4.79
CA SER A 185 6.01 -7.10 -5.49
C SER A 185 7.18 -6.34 -6.07
N MET A 186 8.40 -6.85 -5.87
CA MET A 186 9.60 -6.40 -6.59
C MET A 186 9.98 -7.42 -7.68
N PRO A 187 10.56 -6.97 -8.81
CA PRO A 187 10.96 -5.60 -9.13
C PRO A 187 9.82 -4.72 -9.69
N SER A 188 8.63 -5.28 -9.94
CA SER A 188 7.54 -4.55 -10.64
C SER A 188 7.00 -3.31 -9.90
N GLY A 189 7.14 -3.25 -8.58
CA GLY A 189 6.49 -2.26 -7.73
C GLY A 189 4.99 -2.45 -7.59
N ARG A 190 4.41 -3.55 -8.12
CA ARG A 190 2.96 -3.77 -8.10
C ARG A 190 2.47 -3.99 -6.67
N VAL A 191 1.61 -3.08 -6.22
CA VAL A 191 0.98 -3.13 -4.90
C VAL A 191 -0.22 -4.07 -4.93
N SER A 192 -0.45 -4.76 -3.81
CA SER A 192 -1.71 -5.45 -3.52
C SER A 192 -2.07 -5.25 -2.05
N ALA A 193 -3.37 -5.22 -1.77
CA ALA A 193 -3.90 -5.08 -0.43
C ALA A 193 -4.98 -6.13 -0.18
N ARG A 194 -5.09 -6.57 1.07
CA ARG A 194 -6.15 -7.50 1.53
C ARG A 194 -6.44 -7.30 3.00
N THR A 195 -7.62 -7.74 3.42
CA THR A 195 -8.00 -7.79 4.83
C THR A 195 -7.26 -8.94 5.53
N VAL A 196 -6.74 -8.65 6.72
CA VAL A 196 -6.17 -9.59 7.68
C VAL A 196 -6.66 -9.21 9.09
N TYR A 197 -6.33 -10.03 10.08
CA TYR A 197 -6.68 -9.77 11.47
C TYR A 197 -5.40 -9.64 12.28
N LEU A 198 -5.28 -8.53 13.01
CA LEU A 198 -4.31 -8.40 14.10
C LEU A 198 -4.60 -9.50 15.13
N LYS A 199 -3.57 -10.19 15.60
CA LYS A 199 -3.72 -11.21 16.65
C LYS A 199 -3.01 -10.83 17.92
N GLU A 200 -1.82 -10.26 17.78
CA GLU A 200 -1.01 -9.88 18.93
C GLU A 200 -0.38 -8.51 18.67
N LEU A 201 -0.24 -7.76 19.75
CA LEU A 201 0.60 -6.57 19.82
C LEU A 201 1.73 -6.94 20.76
N ASP A 202 2.93 -7.15 20.24
CA ASP A 202 4.10 -7.44 21.07
C ASP A 202 4.92 -6.17 21.31
N GLU A 203 6.03 -6.32 22.02
CA GLU A 203 6.90 -5.20 22.40
C GLU A 203 7.56 -4.51 21.19
N ARG A 204 7.58 -5.18 20.02
CA ARG A 204 8.26 -4.72 18.81
C ARG A 204 7.28 -4.28 17.72
N GLY A 205 6.05 -4.77 17.68
CA GLY A 205 5.12 -4.45 16.60
C GLY A 205 3.78 -5.20 16.58
N TRP A 206 3.15 -5.19 15.40
CA TRP A 206 1.82 -5.76 15.16
C TRP A 206 1.96 -7.12 14.49
N VAL A 207 1.39 -8.16 15.08
CA VAL A 207 1.53 -9.54 14.61
C VAL A 207 0.29 -10.01 13.89
N VAL A 208 0.49 -10.54 12.69
CA VAL A 208 -0.53 -11.15 11.84
C VAL A 208 -0.13 -12.58 11.47
N TYR A 209 -1.06 -13.52 11.64
CA TYR A 209 -0.83 -14.93 11.29
C TYR A 209 -1.49 -15.27 9.96
N SER A 210 -0.75 -15.98 9.11
CA SER A 210 -1.26 -16.43 7.81
C SER A 210 -0.39 -17.56 7.24
N ASN A 211 -0.83 -18.14 6.14
CA ASN A 211 0.07 -18.75 5.18
C ASN A 211 0.97 -17.66 4.56
N TRP A 212 2.26 -17.70 4.86
CA TRP A 212 3.31 -16.86 4.26
C TRP A 212 4.28 -17.66 3.40
N GLY A 213 4.18 -18.99 3.44
CA GLY A 213 4.93 -19.89 2.58
C GLY A 213 4.40 -19.96 1.15
N SER A 214 3.13 -19.61 0.92
CA SER A 214 2.55 -19.46 -0.41
C SER A 214 3.24 -18.35 -1.18
N ARG A 215 3.81 -18.70 -2.33
CA ARG A 215 4.46 -17.76 -3.25
C ARG A 215 3.45 -17.09 -4.19
N GLU A 216 2.20 -17.54 -4.15
CA GLU A 216 1.07 -16.87 -4.77
C GLU A 216 0.58 -15.74 -3.85
N GLY A 217 0.94 -14.49 -4.15
CA GLY A 217 0.45 -13.32 -3.42
C GLY A 217 1.41 -12.81 -2.35
N LYS A 218 0.92 -12.61 -1.11
CA LYS A 218 1.67 -11.84 -0.10
C LYS A 218 2.96 -12.49 0.36
N GLY A 219 3.01 -13.82 0.49
CA GLY A 219 4.23 -14.54 0.86
C GLY A 219 5.33 -14.33 -0.16
N GLY A 220 5.02 -14.52 -1.45
CA GLY A 220 5.93 -14.24 -2.56
C GLY A 220 6.34 -12.78 -2.70
N GLN A 221 5.43 -11.83 -2.42
CA GLN A 221 5.73 -10.40 -2.44
C GLN A 221 6.73 -10.01 -1.35
N VAL A 222 6.51 -10.49 -0.13
CA VAL A 222 7.28 -10.08 1.05
C VAL A 222 8.61 -10.81 1.13
N PHE A 223 8.63 -12.11 0.79
CA PHE A 223 9.77 -12.99 1.04
C PHE A 223 10.33 -13.67 -0.21
N GLY A 224 9.86 -13.30 -1.40
CA GLY A 224 10.37 -13.85 -2.67
C GLY A 224 10.00 -15.32 -2.88
N GLY A 225 10.80 -16.01 -3.69
CA GLY A 225 10.60 -17.40 -4.13
C GLY A 225 9.80 -17.56 -5.42
N GLU A 226 9.89 -18.76 -6.01
CA GLU A 226 9.24 -19.10 -7.28
C GLU A 226 7.75 -19.38 -7.10
N LYS A 227 6.94 -18.92 -8.06
CA LYS A 227 5.49 -19.19 -8.10
C LYS A 227 5.20 -20.67 -8.36
N GLY A 228 4.04 -21.13 -7.94
CA GLY A 228 3.63 -22.54 -8.08
C GLY A 228 4.12 -23.47 -6.96
N GLU A 229 5.07 -23.05 -6.13
CA GLU A 229 5.52 -23.83 -4.97
C GLU A 229 4.88 -23.34 -3.66
N LEU A 230 4.50 -24.30 -2.80
CA LEU A 230 4.14 -24.04 -1.41
C LEU A 230 5.39 -24.23 -0.55
N GLY A 231 6.15 -23.15 -0.38
CA GLY A 231 7.38 -23.16 0.40
C GLY A 231 7.13 -23.14 1.91
N ALA A 232 8.16 -23.45 2.70
CA ALA A 232 8.11 -23.24 4.15
C ALA A 232 8.03 -21.74 4.51
N MET A 233 7.75 -21.45 5.78
CA MET A 233 7.92 -20.13 6.37
C MET A 233 9.36 -19.65 6.11
N PRO A 234 9.52 -18.41 5.63
CA PRO A 234 10.85 -17.86 5.39
C PRO A 234 11.56 -17.59 6.72
N GLU A 235 12.87 -17.71 6.71
CA GLU A 235 13.71 -17.35 7.85
C GLU A 235 13.77 -15.83 8.01
N VAL A 236 14.06 -15.35 9.22
CA VAL A 236 14.13 -13.91 9.55
C VAL A 236 15.03 -13.13 8.58
N ASN A 237 16.14 -13.75 8.17
CA ASN A 237 17.17 -13.12 7.34
C ASN A 237 17.08 -13.47 5.85
N THR A 238 15.95 -14.00 5.36
CA THR A 238 15.78 -14.22 3.92
C THR A 238 16.03 -12.90 3.15
N PRO A 239 16.98 -12.87 2.20
CA PRO A 239 17.37 -11.63 1.51
C PRO A 239 16.41 -11.25 0.38
N GLU A 240 15.52 -12.16 -0.01
CA GLU A 240 14.62 -12.02 -1.15
C GLU A 240 13.31 -11.32 -0.77
N GLY A 241 12.62 -10.82 -1.80
CA GLY A 241 11.32 -10.16 -1.65
C GLY A 241 11.41 -8.72 -1.20
N ASN A 242 10.27 -8.18 -0.79
CA ASN A 242 10.12 -6.81 -0.33
C ASN A 242 9.46 -6.79 1.06
N LYS A 243 10.30 -6.65 2.09
CA LYS A 243 9.85 -6.69 3.49
C LYS A 243 9.03 -5.47 3.91
N TRP A 244 8.88 -4.45 3.06
CA TRP A 244 8.06 -3.30 3.36
C TRP A 244 6.57 -3.63 3.30
N GLY A 245 5.86 -3.29 4.37
CA GLY A 245 4.42 -3.46 4.47
C GLY A 245 3.75 -2.30 5.20
N ALA A 246 2.43 -2.22 5.03
CA ALA A 246 1.60 -1.31 5.80
C ALA A 246 0.35 -2.02 6.31
N LEU A 247 -0.03 -1.73 7.56
CA LEU A 247 -1.31 -2.12 8.14
C LEU A 247 -2.17 -0.86 8.31
N THR A 248 -3.43 -0.92 7.88
CA THR A 248 -4.40 0.15 8.08
C THR A 248 -5.62 -0.37 8.84
N PHE A 249 -5.88 0.22 10.00
CA PHE A 249 -7.09 0.02 10.80
C PHE A 249 -8.06 1.15 10.51
N SER A 250 -9.33 0.82 10.30
CA SER A 250 -10.39 1.80 10.05
C SER A 250 -11.57 1.49 10.96
N TRP A 251 -11.77 2.33 11.96
CA TRP A 251 -12.85 2.17 12.93
C TRP A 251 -13.91 3.24 12.70
N ALA A 252 -14.84 2.92 11.81
CA ALA A 252 -15.89 3.86 11.39
C ALA A 252 -16.77 4.34 12.55
N SER A 253 -17.10 3.46 13.52
CA SER A 253 -17.97 3.78 14.66
C SER A 253 -17.42 4.89 15.57
N VAL A 254 -16.10 5.01 15.66
CA VAL A 254 -15.42 6.04 16.46
C VAL A 254 -14.70 7.06 15.58
N GLU A 255 -14.91 7.03 14.26
CA GLU A 255 -14.31 7.95 13.30
C GLU A 255 -12.79 8.05 13.44
N ARG A 256 -12.11 6.92 13.64
CA ARG A 256 -10.65 6.86 13.76
C ARG A 256 -10.05 5.90 12.75
N SER A 257 -8.81 6.17 12.39
CA SER A 257 -7.98 5.22 11.67
C SER A 257 -6.56 5.24 12.22
N VAL A 258 -5.89 4.10 12.08
CA VAL A 258 -4.47 3.96 12.40
C VAL A 258 -3.76 3.38 11.19
N ARG A 259 -2.65 3.99 10.79
CA ARG A 259 -1.75 3.47 9.75
C ARG A 259 -0.42 3.13 10.38
N VAL A 260 0.07 1.92 10.13
CA VAL A 260 1.35 1.42 10.60
C VAL A 260 2.17 1.06 9.37
N GLU A 261 3.38 1.59 9.25
CA GLU A 261 4.27 1.36 8.11
C GLU A 261 5.64 0.91 8.63
N GLY A 262 6.22 -0.12 8.02
CA GLY A 262 7.53 -0.64 8.43
C GLY A 262 7.88 -1.99 7.81
N LEU A 263 8.80 -2.70 8.47
CA LEU A 263 9.35 -3.96 7.99
C LEU A 263 8.58 -5.16 8.55
N LEU A 264 8.31 -6.13 7.68
CA LEU A 264 7.71 -7.42 8.00
C LEU A 264 8.80 -8.43 8.34
N GLU A 265 8.74 -8.97 9.54
CA GLU A 265 9.65 -9.97 10.07
C GLU A 265 8.88 -11.26 10.43
N PRO A 266 9.30 -12.43 9.94
CA PRO A 266 8.67 -13.68 10.36
C PRO A 266 8.96 -13.95 11.85
N LEU A 267 7.97 -14.50 12.54
CA LEU A 267 8.15 -15.02 13.89
C LEU A 267 8.94 -16.33 13.86
N SER A 268 9.51 -16.71 15.01
CA SER A 268 10.09 -18.04 15.16
C SER A 268 9.01 -19.12 15.01
N ARG A 269 9.46 -20.35 14.74
CA ARG A 269 8.55 -21.49 14.61
C ARG A 269 7.86 -21.77 15.94
N GLU A 270 8.56 -21.59 17.05
CA GLU A 270 8.06 -21.78 18.41
C GLU A 270 6.98 -20.74 18.75
N GLU A 271 7.25 -19.45 18.47
CA GLU A 271 6.25 -18.37 18.60
C GLU A 271 4.99 -18.65 17.78
N SER A 272 5.17 -19.14 16.55
CA SER A 272 4.06 -19.50 15.67
C SER A 272 3.27 -20.71 16.17
N GLU A 273 3.95 -21.71 16.72
CA GLU A 273 3.33 -22.93 17.26
C GLU A 273 2.51 -22.63 18.52
N MET A 274 2.97 -21.71 19.38
CA MET A 274 2.22 -21.28 20.56
C MET A 274 0.84 -20.75 20.19
N TYR A 275 0.77 -19.80 19.24
CA TYR A 275 -0.50 -19.28 18.75
C TYR A 275 -1.30 -20.34 17.97
N TRP A 276 -0.63 -21.18 17.16
CA TRP A 276 -1.30 -22.24 16.39
C TRP A 276 -2.12 -23.20 17.27
N ARG A 277 -1.59 -23.58 18.43
CA ARG A 277 -2.29 -24.45 19.40
C ARG A 277 -3.56 -23.84 19.98
N THR A 278 -3.65 -22.51 20.03
CA THR A 278 -4.87 -21.81 20.51
C THR A 278 -6.02 -21.83 19.50
N ARG A 279 -5.71 -22.13 18.23
CA ARG A 279 -6.72 -22.11 17.16
C ARG A 279 -7.67 -23.29 17.31
N GLU A 280 -8.95 -23.02 17.07
CA GLU A 280 -9.95 -24.08 16.96
C GLU A 280 -9.54 -25.15 15.94
N ARG A 281 -9.90 -26.40 16.21
CA ARG A 281 -9.52 -27.54 15.37
C ARG A 281 -9.90 -27.35 13.90
N GLY A 282 -11.12 -26.89 13.61
CA GLY A 282 -11.56 -26.62 12.23
C GLY A 282 -10.69 -25.56 11.54
N SER A 283 -10.20 -24.58 12.29
CA SER A 283 -9.25 -23.56 11.82
C SER A 283 -7.87 -24.14 11.52
N GLN A 284 -7.41 -25.10 12.31
CA GLN A 284 -6.15 -25.82 12.08
C GLN A 284 -6.24 -26.70 10.82
N ILE A 285 -7.33 -27.46 10.68
CA ILE A 285 -7.65 -28.26 9.49
C ILE A 285 -7.69 -27.38 8.24
N GLY A 286 -8.44 -26.27 8.28
CA GLY A 286 -8.51 -25.34 7.16
C GLY A 286 -7.16 -24.71 6.81
N GLY A 287 -6.30 -24.48 7.80
CA GLY A 287 -4.93 -24.02 7.60
C GLY A 287 -4.06 -25.02 6.83
N TRP A 288 -4.23 -26.32 7.06
CA TRP A 288 -3.55 -27.39 6.32
C TRP A 288 -4.14 -27.64 4.93
N ALA A 289 -5.47 -27.55 4.79
CA ALA A 289 -6.16 -27.84 3.54
C ALA A 289 -5.94 -26.74 2.47
N SER A 290 -5.72 -25.49 2.90
CA SER A 290 -5.69 -24.32 2.01
C SER A 290 -4.35 -24.14 1.30
N TRP A 291 -4.37 -24.24 -0.04
CA TRP A 291 -3.32 -23.70 -0.92
C TRP A 291 -3.56 -22.22 -1.18
N GLN A 292 -3.44 -21.44 -0.11
CA GLN A 292 -3.83 -20.04 -0.09
C GLN A 292 -3.32 -19.29 -1.34
N SER A 293 -4.25 -18.65 -2.05
CA SER A 293 -4.03 -17.81 -3.23
C SER A 293 -3.62 -18.53 -4.53
N ARG A 294 -3.51 -19.86 -4.54
CA ARG A 294 -3.40 -20.63 -5.79
C ARG A 294 -4.71 -20.57 -6.56
N VAL A 295 -4.62 -20.45 -7.89
CA VAL A 295 -5.79 -20.55 -8.78
C VAL A 295 -6.30 -21.99 -8.73
N LEU A 296 -7.57 -22.18 -8.37
CA LEU A 296 -8.23 -23.49 -8.35
C LEU A 296 -8.99 -23.76 -9.64
N TRP A 297 -9.52 -22.69 -10.24
CA TRP A 297 -10.29 -22.74 -11.46
C TRP A 297 -10.13 -21.42 -12.21
N GLU A 298 -10.14 -21.49 -13.54
CA GLU A 298 -10.14 -20.35 -14.44
C GLU A 298 -11.16 -20.57 -15.56
N GLY A 299 -11.84 -19.51 -15.97
CA GLY A 299 -12.75 -19.53 -17.12
C GLY A 299 -12.51 -18.30 -17.98
N LYS A 300 -12.35 -18.48 -19.30
CA LYS A 300 -12.18 -17.35 -20.22
C LYS A 300 -13.51 -16.67 -20.48
N ALA A 301 -13.46 -15.37 -20.76
CA ALA A 301 -14.67 -14.56 -20.95
C ALA A 301 -15.59 -15.14 -22.05
N GLU A 302 -15.03 -15.69 -23.13
CA GLU A 302 -15.82 -16.32 -24.20
C GLU A 302 -16.57 -17.58 -23.72
N GLU A 303 -15.96 -18.36 -22.84
CA GLU A 303 -16.52 -19.59 -22.26
C GLU A 303 -17.60 -19.27 -21.21
N MET A 304 -17.42 -18.18 -20.47
CA MET A 304 -18.36 -17.74 -19.44
C MET A 304 -19.68 -17.23 -20.02
N GLY A 305 -19.64 -16.55 -21.18
CA GLY A 305 -20.85 -16.08 -21.85
C GLY A 305 -21.76 -17.22 -22.35
N VAL A 306 -21.17 -18.36 -22.73
CA VAL A 306 -21.91 -19.57 -23.13
C VAL A 306 -22.53 -20.26 -21.92
N ARG A 307 -21.81 -20.34 -20.80
CA ARG A 307 -22.28 -20.95 -19.54
C ARG A 307 -23.40 -20.14 -18.87
N GLN A 308 -23.31 -18.80 -18.88
CA GLN A 308 -24.36 -17.94 -18.31
C GLN A 308 -25.73 -18.07 -19.00
N ARG A 309 -25.76 -18.33 -20.31
CA ARG A 309 -27.03 -18.42 -21.08
C ARG A 309 -27.88 -19.65 -20.78
N ARG A 310 -27.35 -20.67 -20.08
CA ARG A 310 -28.14 -21.85 -19.67
C ARG A 310 -29.03 -21.60 -18.46
N LYS A 311 -28.81 -20.52 -17.71
CA LYS A 311 -29.72 -20.13 -16.61
C LYS A 311 -30.95 -19.43 -17.19
N SER A 312 -31.91 -20.21 -17.66
CA SER A 312 -33.28 -19.73 -17.73
C SER A 312 -33.69 -19.34 -16.32
N VAL A 313 -33.71 -18.04 -16.04
CA VAL A 313 -34.44 -17.45 -14.91
C VAL A 313 -35.93 -17.65 -15.22
N ALA A 314 -36.42 -18.88 -15.10
CA ALA A 314 -37.83 -19.09 -14.84
C ALA A 314 -38.08 -18.36 -13.51
N LYS A 315 -38.97 -17.36 -13.52
CA LYS A 315 -39.42 -16.69 -12.29
C LYS A 315 -39.71 -17.76 -11.25
N LEU A 316 -39.00 -17.72 -10.13
CA LEU A 316 -39.35 -18.49 -8.93
C LEU A 316 -40.81 -18.19 -8.61
N GLN A 317 -41.70 -19.13 -8.94
CA GLN A 317 -43.02 -19.20 -8.36
C GLN A 317 -42.88 -20.10 -7.13
N ASP A 318 -43.29 -19.58 -5.97
CA ASP A 318 -43.48 -20.33 -4.72
C ASP A 318 -42.28 -21.10 -4.13
N GLY A 319 -41.13 -20.43 -3.97
CA GLY A 319 -40.10 -20.87 -3.03
C GLY A 319 -39.42 -22.22 -3.31
N ASP A 320 -39.82 -22.93 -4.36
CA ASP A 320 -39.20 -24.17 -4.80
C ASP A 320 -37.93 -23.85 -5.59
N VAL A 321 -36.82 -24.29 -5.01
CA VAL A 321 -35.50 -24.29 -5.63
C VAL A 321 -35.52 -25.28 -6.79
N PRO A 322 -35.29 -24.87 -8.05
CA PRO A 322 -35.28 -25.79 -9.19
C PRO A 322 -34.28 -26.93 -8.98
N GLY A 323 -34.73 -28.18 -9.19
CA GLY A 323 -33.92 -29.39 -8.97
C GLY A 323 -32.73 -29.58 -9.92
N ASP A 324 -32.50 -28.63 -10.82
CA ASP A 324 -31.38 -28.57 -11.76
C ASP A 324 -30.26 -27.61 -11.34
N ILE A 325 -30.38 -26.92 -10.19
CA ILE A 325 -29.29 -26.12 -9.62
C ILE A 325 -28.02 -26.97 -9.51
N ASP A 326 -28.14 -28.19 -8.99
CA ASP A 326 -27.03 -29.12 -8.77
C ASP A 326 -26.42 -29.69 -10.08
N ARG A 327 -27.14 -29.56 -11.21
CA ARG A 327 -26.68 -30.05 -12.53
C ARG A 327 -25.96 -28.97 -13.36
N THR A 328 -25.94 -27.73 -12.87
CA THR A 328 -25.36 -26.57 -13.58
C THR A 328 -24.23 -25.88 -12.81
N ASP A 329 -23.83 -26.44 -11.67
CA ASP A 329 -22.62 -26.04 -10.97
C ASP A 329 -21.41 -26.57 -11.75
N ASP A 330 -20.91 -25.73 -12.67
CA ASP A 330 -19.59 -25.92 -13.24
C ASP A 330 -18.57 -26.14 -12.11
N GLU A 331 -17.64 -27.10 -12.25
CA GLU A 331 -16.57 -27.33 -11.27
C GLU A 331 -15.67 -26.09 -11.13
N ASP A 332 -16.03 -25.17 -10.23
CA ASP A 332 -15.36 -23.89 -9.97
C ASP A 332 -14.26 -23.99 -8.89
N GLY A 333 -13.94 -25.23 -8.49
CA GLY A 333 -13.00 -25.54 -7.42
C GLY A 333 -13.60 -25.69 -6.02
N ARG A 334 -14.91 -25.45 -5.83
CA ARG A 334 -15.55 -25.66 -4.51
C ARG A 334 -15.47 -27.12 -4.04
N ALA A 335 -15.80 -28.08 -4.90
CA ALA A 335 -15.71 -29.50 -4.58
C ALA A 335 -14.28 -29.92 -4.21
N LEU A 336 -13.27 -29.37 -4.89
CA LEU A 336 -11.86 -29.60 -4.58
C LEU A 336 -11.51 -29.09 -3.18
N LEU A 337 -11.97 -27.89 -2.79
CA LEU A 337 -11.74 -27.36 -1.43
C LEU A 337 -12.31 -28.28 -0.35
N GLU A 338 -13.53 -28.76 -0.54
CA GLU A 338 -14.21 -29.65 0.41
C GLU A 338 -13.53 -31.02 0.49
N GLN A 339 -13.13 -31.57 -0.66
CA GLN A 339 -12.33 -32.79 -0.70
C GLN A 339 -11.04 -32.63 0.10
N ARG A 340 -10.31 -31.52 -0.08
CA ARG A 340 -9.07 -31.25 0.64
C ARG A 340 -9.29 -31.13 2.15
N VAL A 341 -10.39 -30.52 2.59
CA VAL A 341 -10.76 -30.50 4.01
C VAL A 341 -10.95 -31.92 4.53
N ARG A 342 -11.75 -32.75 3.85
CA ARG A 342 -11.99 -34.16 4.26
C ARG A 342 -10.70 -34.99 4.32
N GLU A 343 -9.80 -34.82 3.34
CA GLU A 343 -8.50 -35.49 3.32
C GLU A 343 -7.65 -35.13 4.55
N ILE A 344 -7.65 -33.85 4.94
CA ILE A 344 -6.90 -33.38 6.10
C ILE A 344 -7.57 -33.79 7.42
N GLU A 345 -8.91 -33.80 7.48
CA GLU A 345 -9.66 -34.33 8.62
C GLU A 345 -9.36 -35.81 8.87
N GLU A 346 -9.37 -36.63 7.81
CA GLU A 346 -9.04 -38.05 7.93
C GLU A 346 -7.55 -38.24 8.28
N LYS A 347 -6.64 -37.45 7.67
CA LYS A 347 -5.20 -37.48 7.99
C LYS A 347 -4.93 -37.23 9.48
N PHE A 348 -5.67 -36.31 10.10
CA PHE A 348 -5.49 -35.94 11.50
C PHE A 348 -6.55 -36.53 12.43
N LYS A 349 -7.27 -37.56 11.98
CA LYS A 349 -8.24 -38.26 12.80
C LYS A 349 -7.56 -38.92 14.00
N GLY A 350 -8.09 -38.66 15.19
CA GLY A 350 -7.49 -39.15 16.44
C GLY A 350 -6.20 -38.43 16.87
N VAL A 351 -5.70 -37.46 16.10
CA VAL A 351 -4.57 -36.62 16.51
C VAL A 351 -5.11 -35.45 17.34
N GLU A 352 -4.80 -35.41 18.62
CA GLU A 352 -5.23 -34.35 19.54
C GLU A 352 -4.64 -33.00 19.12
N ASP A 353 -3.31 -32.90 19.08
CA ASP A 353 -2.57 -31.70 18.68
C ASP A 353 -2.15 -31.75 17.21
N ILE A 354 -2.88 -31.04 16.34
CA ILE A 354 -2.51 -30.92 14.93
C ILE A 354 -1.25 -30.05 14.82
N PRO A 355 -0.15 -30.54 14.22
CA PRO A 355 1.09 -29.77 14.14
C PRO A 355 0.95 -28.52 13.27
N LEU A 356 1.74 -27.50 13.54
CA LEU A 356 1.85 -26.32 12.68
C LEU A 356 2.32 -26.69 11.25
N PRO A 357 1.58 -26.31 10.20
CA PRO A 357 2.04 -26.49 8.81
C PRO A 357 3.33 -25.72 8.54
N PRO A 358 4.27 -26.26 7.75
CA PRO A 358 5.56 -25.62 7.50
C PRO A 358 5.45 -24.27 6.80
N PHE A 359 4.37 -24.01 6.07
CA PHE A 359 4.12 -22.78 5.30
C PHE A 359 3.28 -21.72 6.06
N TRP A 360 2.88 -22.01 7.30
CA TRP A 360 2.02 -21.16 8.10
C TRP A 360 2.80 -20.61 9.29
N GLY A 361 2.56 -19.35 9.65
CA GLY A 361 3.20 -18.73 10.81
C GLY A 361 2.78 -17.29 11.03
N GLY A 362 3.36 -16.70 12.07
CA GLY A 362 3.22 -15.28 12.38
C GLY A 362 4.23 -14.45 11.60
N VAL A 363 3.81 -13.25 11.22
CA VAL A 363 4.71 -12.18 10.75
C VAL A 363 4.38 -10.92 11.55
N ARG A 364 5.42 -10.28 12.04
CA ARG A 364 5.39 -9.02 12.79
C ARG A 364 5.69 -7.87 11.84
N LEU A 365 4.86 -6.82 11.87
CA LEU A 365 5.21 -5.54 11.30
C LEU A 365 5.90 -4.69 12.38
N VAL A 366 7.21 -4.52 12.24
CA VAL A 366 8.04 -3.63 13.05
C VAL A 366 7.91 -2.20 12.50
N PRO A 367 7.32 -1.27 13.25
CA PRO A 367 6.99 0.05 12.74
C PRO A 367 8.24 0.92 12.54
N GLU A 368 8.24 1.66 11.45
CA GLU A 368 9.05 2.87 11.27
C GLU A 368 8.20 4.14 11.42
N SER A 369 6.91 4.05 11.08
CA SER A 369 5.98 5.12 11.37
C SER A 369 4.59 4.60 11.74
N VAL A 370 3.90 5.37 12.59
CA VAL A 370 2.54 5.09 13.02
C VAL A 370 1.74 6.38 13.00
N GLU A 371 0.69 6.45 12.20
CA GLU A 371 -0.20 7.60 12.10
C GLU A 371 -1.55 7.29 12.78
N PHE A 372 -1.95 8.19 13.69
CA PHE A 372 -3.25 8.22 14.34
C PHE A 372 -4.07 9.36 13.74
N TRP A 373 -5.18 9.00 13.12
CA TRP A 373 -6.10 9.94 12.49
C TRP A 373 -7.45 9.92 13.22
N GLN A 374 -8.04 11.10 13.43
CA GLN A 374 -9.35 11.26 14.05
C GLN A 374 -10.22 12.24 13.26
N GLY A 375 -11.44 11.81 12.95
CA GLY A 375 -12.47 12.56 12.26
C GLY A 375 -12.91 13.81 13.03
N ARG A 376 -13.22 14.88 12.28
CA ARG A 376 -13.64 16.18 12.80
C ARG A 376 -14.73 16.77 11.89
N ARG A 377 -15.73 17.43 12.51
CA ARG A 377 -16.85 18.08 11.80
C ARG A 377 -16.39 19.05 10.71
N SER A 378 -15.35 19.83 11.00
CA SER A 378 -14.82 20.86 10.13
C SER A 378 -14.00 20.33 8.94
N ARG A 379 -13.79 19.02 8.82
CA ARG A 379 -12.83 18.38 7.91
C ARG A 379 -11.36 18.71 8.19
N LEU A 380 -11.09 19.57 9.18
CA LEU A 380 -9.77 19.75 9.73
C LEU A 380 -9.47 18.61 10.72
N HIS A 381 -9.17 17.44 10.17
CA HIS A 381 -8.92 16.21 10.92
C HIS A 381 -7.66 16.30 11.77
N ASP A 382 -7.69 15.61 12.91
CA ASP A 382 -6.52 15.52 13.77
C ASP A 382 -5.65 14.36 13.32
N ARG A 383 -4.37 14.64 13.02
CA ARG A 383 -3.41 13.66 12.53
C ARG A 383 -2.12 13.76 13.32
N PHE A 384 -1.78 12.72 14.07
CA PHE A 384 -0.51 12.60 14.78
C PHE A 384 0.28 11.42 14.23
N ARG A 385 1.50 11.67 13.78
CA ARG A 385 2.41 10.66 13.26
C ARG A 385 3.61 10.49 14.18
N TYR A 386 3.83 9.27 14.62
CA TYR A 386 5.06 8.81 15.22
C TYR A 386 6.02 8.39 14.11
N VAL A 387 7.26 8.84 14.18
CA VAL A 387 8.34 8.43 13.29
C VAL A 387 9.47 7.91 14.17
N ARG A 388 9.92 6.69 13.89
CA ARG A 388 11.04 6.07 14.59
C ARG A 388 12.31 6.86 14.26
N GLU A 389 13.12 7.13 15.27
CA GLU A 389 14.41 7.76 15.08
C GLU A 389 15.51 6.70 15.00
N ASP A 390 16.53 6.96 14.18
CA ASP A 390 17.71 6.11 14.07
C ASP A 390 18.54 6.21 15.35
N GLY A 391 19.01 5.07 15.87
CA GLY A 391 19.83 4.99 17.08
C GLY A 391 19.87 3.60 17.69
N GLU A 392 20.73 3.41 18.70
CA GLU A 392 20.85 2.15 19.44
C GLU A 392 19.61 1.86 20.28
N GLU A 393 18.96 2.91 20.80
CA GLU A 393 17.69 2.83 21.55
C GLU A 393 16.51 3.22 20.66
N VAL A 394 15.38 2.52 20.81
CA VAL A 394 14.14 2.85 20.10
C VAL A 394 13.58 4.16 20.66
N LYS A 395 13.64 5.23 19.85
CA LYS A 395 13.06 6.54 20.15
C LYS A 395 12.04 6.93 19.08
N TRP A 396 11.04 7.71 19.50
CA TRP A 396 9.93 8.13 18.65
C TRP A 396 9.78 9.64 18.67
N ARG A 397 9.73 10.23 17.48
CA ARG A 397 9.36 11.63 17.28
C ARG A 397 7.90 11.73 16.88
N VAL A 398 7.15 12.61 17.55
CA VAL A 398 5.73 12.86 17.26
C VAL A 398 5.58 14.14 16.42
N GLN A 399 4.76 14.08 15.38
CA GLN A 399 4.47 15.18 14.46
C GLN A 399 2.96 15.34 14.29
N ARG A 400 2.48 16.58 14.18
CA ARG A 400 1.11 16.86 13.71
C ARG A 400 1.13 17.04 12.20
N LEU A 401 0.24 16.38 11.48
CA LEU A 401 0.12 16.51 10.02
C LEU A 401 -1.09 17.38 9.67
N SER A 402 -1.00 18.10 8.55
CA SER A 402 -2.17 18.75 7.96
C SER A 402 -3.18 17.68 7.51
N PRO A 403 -4.49 17.90 7.72
CA PRO A 403 -5.53 17.04 7.15
C PRO A 403 -5.58 17.10 5.63
#